data_AF-A0A0X3TPZ1-F1
#
_entry.id   AF-A0A0X3TPZ1-F1
#
_cell.length_a   1.000
_cell.length_b   1.000
_cell.length_c   1.000
_cell.angle_alpha   90.00
_cell.angle_beta   90.00
_cell.angle_gamma   90.00
#
_symmetry.space_group_name_H-M   'P 1'
#
loop_
_entity.id
_entity.type
_entity.pdbx_description
1 polymer ?
#
loop_
_entity_poly.entity_id
_entity_poly.type
_entity_poly.pdbx_seq_one_letter_code
_entity_poly.pdbx_strand_id
1 'polypeptide(L)'
;MADDVTNAIDFSDIKQSVEESLGRTPEGWSGLVTKLFTEVKEYCDLKGATYPFVLQIKEKLGELRIYHRCDDRHIQSLIAATIARANHSCERCGNSSETQLLDGWYTTLCCWCAHDVASKRHPERHRLFGVRKMPVRGRLTCSVCGYFGQLDRTDERGRCPACVQKGW
;
A
#
# COMPACT_ATOMS: atom_id res chain seq x y z
N MET A 1 -0.07 -3.87 -35.35
CA MET A 1 1.23 -4.16 -34.73
C MET A 1 0.90 -4.77 -33.38
N ALA A 2 1.20 -6.05 -33.18
CA ALA A 2 0.97 -6.67 -31.88
C ALA A 2 2.06 -6.10 -30.97
N ASP A 3 1.67 -5.25 -30.01
CA ASP A 3 2.57 -4.85 -28.94
C ASP A 3 3.09 -6.13 -28.29
N ASP A 4 4.41 -6.31 -28.34
CA ASP A 4 5.08 -7.43 -27.69
C ASP A 4 4.86 -7.25 -26.18
N VAL A 5 3.85 -7.94 -25.64
CA VAL A 5 3.48 -7.80 -24.22
C VAL A 5 4.60 -8.45 -23.43
N THR A 6 5.51 -7.62 -22.92
CA THR A 6 6.59 -8.05 -22.05
C THR A 6 6.07 -8.34 -20.65
N ASN A 7 6.73 -9.28 -19.98
CA ASN A 7 6.42 -9.57 -18.59
C ASN A 7 6.79 -8.36 -17.73
N ALA A 8 5.87 -7.86 -16.90
CA ALA A 8 6.11 -6.74 -16.02
C ALA A 8 7.14 -7.04 -14.92
N ILE A 9 7.49 -8.32 -14.72
CA ILE A 9 8.56 -8.75 -13.82
C ILE A 9 9.66 -9.45 -14.61
N ASP A 10 10.86 -8.88 -14.52
CA ASP A 10 12.09 -9.60 -14.82
C ASP A 10 12.51 -10.40 -13.57
N PHE A 11 12.52 -11.73 -13.67
CA PHE A 11 12.90 -12.61 -12.56
C PHE A 11 14.42 -12.66 -12.32
N SER A 12 15.23 -12.04 -13.19
CA SER A 12 16.66 -11.81 -12.95
C SER A 12 16.92 -10.50 -12.19
N ASP A 13 16.04 -9.51 -12.30
CA ASP A 13 16.06 -8.26 -11.53
C ASP A 13 14.66 -7.85 -11.05
N ILE A 14 14.17 -8.60 -10.08
CA ILE A 14 12.82 -8.43 -9.52
C ILE A 14 12.68 -7.05 -8.90
N LYS A 15 13.71 -6.59 -8.18
CA LYS A 15 13.66 -5.33 -7.44
C LYS A 15 13.48 -4.16 -8.40
N GLN A 16 14.31 -4.08 -9.44
CA GLN A 16 14.24 -2.99 -10.40
C GLN A 16 12.88 -2.98 -11.13
N SER A 17 12.39 -4.14 -11.57
CA SER A 17 11.09 -4.28 -12.24
C SER A 17 9.91 -3.80 -11.37
N VAL A 18 9.94 -4.14 -10.08
CA VAL A 18 8.90 -3.72 -9.12
C VAL A 18 9.00 -2.21 -8.84
N GLU A 19 10.20 -1.67 -8.67
CA GLU A 19 10.41 -0.24 -8.48
C GLU A 19 9.97 0.60 -9.69
N GLU A 20 10.12 0.07 -10.91
CA GLU A 20 9.59 0.71 -12.13
C GLU A 20 8.06 0.73 -12.16
N SER A 21 7.43 -0.32 -11.64
CA SER A 21 5.96 -0.44 -11.60
C SER A 21 5.29 0.38 -10.49
N LEU A 22 5.90 0.42 -9.29
CA LEU A 22 5.28 0.99 -8.08
C LEU A 22 6.04 2.19 -7.50
N GLY A 23 7.21 2.53 -8.03
CA GLY A 23 8.12 3.51 -7.45
C GLY A 23 8.99 2.95 -6.33
N ARG A 24 10.03 3.70 -5.98
CA ARG A 24 11.05 3.30 -4.99
C ARG A 24 10.58 3.45 -3.56
N THR A 25 10.15 2.34 -2.94
CA THR A 25 9.65 2.30 -1.55
C THR A 25 10.00 0.98 -0.87
N PRO A 26 11.26 0.74 -0.48
CA PRO A 26 11.76 -0.60 -0.13
C PRO A 26 10.99 -1.30 1.01
N GLU A 27 10.26 -0.56 1.84
CA GLU A 27 9.42 -1.11 2.92
C GLU A 27 7.90 -1.04 2.63
N GLY A 28 7.49 -0.23 1.65
CA GLY A 28 6.09 -0.05 1.24
C GLY A 28 5.58 -1.18 0.37
N TRP A 29 4.69 -0.85 -0.57
CA TRP A 29 4.16 -1.85 -1.49
C TRP A 29 5.24 -2.45 -2.39
N SER A 30 6.23 -1.68 -2.83
CA SER A 30 7.33 -2.24 -3.63
C SER A 30 8.15 -3.27 -2.84
N GLY A 31 8.36 -3.06 -1.53
CA GLY A 31 8.97 -4.06 -0.65
C GLY A 31 8.16 -5.36 -0.56
N LEU A 32 6.85 -5.25 -0.31
CA LEU A 32 5.95 -6.41 -0.25
C LEU A 32 5.91 -7.20 -1.56
N VAL A 33 5.84 -6.49 -2.68
CA VAL A 33 5.75 -7.10 -4.02
C VAL A 33 7.10 -7.70 -4.45
N THR A 34 8.22 -7.07 -4.10
CA THR A 34 9.56 -7.64 -4.31
C THR A 34 9.68 -8.96 -3.56
N LYS A 35 9.30 -8.99 -2.28
CA LYS A 35 9.32 -10.21 -1.46
C LYS A 35 8.46 -11.32 -2.07
N LEU A 36 7.24 -10.98 -2.50
CA LEU A 36 6.34 -11.91 -3.18
C LEU A 36 7.02 -12.56 -4.39
N PHE A 37 7.59 -11.77 -5.30
CA PHE A 37 8.18 -12.33 -6.52
C PHE A 37 9.49 -13.07 -6.27
N THR A 38 10.23 -12.73 -5.21
CA THR A 38 11.36 -13.56 -4.72
C THR A 38 10.87 -14.93 -4.26
N GLU A 39 9.83 -15.01 -3.43
CA GLU A 39 9.23 -16.28 -2.98
C GLU A 39 8.71 -17.11 -4.16
N VAL A 40 8.06 -16.45 -5.14
CA VAL A 40 7.60 -17.11 -6.38
C VAL A 40 8.77 -17.65 -7.20
N LYS A 41 9.85 -16.88 -7.33
CA LYS A 41 11.06 -17.31 -8.04
C LYS A 41 11.64 -18.57 -7.41
N GLU A 42 11.84 -18.56 -6.10
CA GLU A 42 12.37 -19.69 -5.34
C GLU A 42 11.49 -20.94 -5.50
N TYR A 43 10.16 -20.78 -5.41
CA TYR A 43 9.21 -21.87 -5.63
C TYR A 43 9.30 -22.46 -7.04
N CYS A 44 9.37 -21.63 -8.08
CA CYS A 44 9.52 -22.08 -9.47
C CYS A 44 10.86 -22.78 -9.69
N ASP A 45 11.96 -22.22 -9.17
CA ASP A 45 13.31 -22.79 -9.29
C ASP A 45 13.37 -24.19 -8.65
N LEU A 46 12.81 -24.34 -7.45
CA LEU A 46 12.74 -25.63 -6.74
C LEU A 46 11.95 -26.70 -7.50
N LYS A 47 10.93 -26.29 -8.27
CA LYS A 47 10.08 -27.21 -9.05
C LYS A 47 10.53 -27.40 -10.49
N GLY A 48 11.53 -26.65 -10.96
CA GLY A 48 11.87 -26.57 -12.38
C GLY A 48 10.72 -26.06 -13.24
N ALA A 49 9.85 -25.23 -12.67
CA ALA A 49 8.67 -24.69 -13.34
C ALA A 49 8.99 -23.34 -14.00
N THR A 50 8.22 -22.97 -15.03
CA THR A 50 8.32 -21.65 -15.65
C THR A 50 7.77 -20.57 -14.72
N TYR A 51 8.37 -19.39 -14.75
CA TYR A 51 7.87 -18.23 -14.00
C TYR A 51 6.50 -17.75 -14.52
N PRO A 52 5.65 -17.20 -13.64
CA PRO A 52 4.35 -16.67 -14.05
C PRO A 52 4.51 -15.43 -14.93
N PHE A 53 3.55 -15.24 -15.84
CA PHE A 53 3.48 -14.05 -16.68
C PHE A 53 2.68 -12.96 -15.98
N VAL A 54 3.33 -11.85 -15.60
CA VAL A 54 2.70 -10.69 -14.96
C VAL A 54 2.44 -9.64 -16.04
N LEU A 55 1.18 -9.25 -16.24
CA LEU A 55 0.84 -8.22 -17.23
C LEU A 55 1.12 -6.82 -16.69
N GLN A 56 0.75 -6.59 -15.42
CA GLN A 56 0.80 -5.25 -14.85
C GLN A 56 0.71 -5.28 -13.32
N ILE A 57 1.47 -4.41 -12.68
CA ILE A 57 1.37 -4.10 -11.26
C ILE A 57 1.05 -2.61 -11.16
N LYS A 58 -0.03 -2.24 -10.46
CA LYS A 58 -0.42 -0.83 -10.33
C LYS A 58 -1.25 -0.57 -9.08
N GLU A 59 -1.26 0.69 -8.68
CA GLU A 59 -2.28 1.25 -7.78
C GLU A 59 -3.58 1.51 -8.56
N LYS A 60 -4.72 1.21 -7.95
CA LYS A 60 -6.03 1.64 -8.45
C LYS A 60 -7.00 1.87 -7.29
N LEU A 61 -7.42 3.12 -7.12
CA LEU A 61 -8.36 3.58 -6.08
C LEU A 61 -7.86 3.29 -4.66
N GLY A 62 -6.57 3.51 -4.42
CA GLY A 62 -5.92 3.29 -3.14
C GLY A 62 -5.56 1.83 -2.86
N GLU A 63 -5.72 0.92 -3.82
CA GLU A 63 -5.44 -0.50 -3.63
C GLU A 63 -4.42 -1.04 -4.63
N LEU A 64 -3.65 -2.04 -4.21
CA LEU A 64 -2.73 -2.76 -5.09
C LEU A 64 -3.51 -3.68 -6.03
N ARG A 65 -3.08 -3.73 -7.30
CA ARG A 65 -3.57 -4.66 -8.32
C ARG A 65 -2.39 -5.31 -9.03
N ILE A 66 -2.41 -6.64 -9.08
CA ILE A 66 -1.46 -7.45 -9.85
C ILE A 66 -2.27 -8.27 -10.86
N TYR A 67 -2.10 -7.96 -12.14
CA TYR A 67 -2.70 -8.71 -13.23
C TYR A 67 -1.69 -9.73 -13.74
N HIS A 68 -2.07 -11.01 -13.77
CA HIS A 68 -1.17 -12.10 -14.17
C HIS A 68 -1.92 -13.18 -14.97
N ARG A 69 -1.17 -13.96 -15.75
CA ARG A 69 -1.57 -15.26 -16.31
C ARG A 69 -0.74 -16.31 -15.59
N CYS A 70 -1.36 -16.99 -14.64
CA CYS A 70 -0.73 -18.04 -13.86
C CYS A 70 -1.79 -19.05 -13.48
N ASP A 71 -1.57 -20.33 -13.76
CA ASP A 71 -2.50 -21.41 -13.43
C ASP A 71 -2.10 -22.17 -12.15
N ASP A 72 -0.92 -21.89 -11.59
CA ASP A 72 -0.45 -22.49 -10.35
C ASP A 72 -1.17 -21.87 -9.14
N ARG A 73 -1.97 -22.69 -8.45
CA ARG A 73 -2.77 -22.26 -7.29
C ARG A 73 -1.94 -21.76 -6.11
N HIS A 74 -0.73 -22.27 -5.91
CA HIS A 74 0.14 -21.80 -4.83
C HIS A 74 0.59 -20.37 -5.10
N ILE A 75 1.07 -20.09 -6.33
CA ILE A 75 1.47 -18.74 -6.75
C ILE A 75 0.28 -17.78 -6.68
N GLN A 76 -0.90 -18.19 -7.16
CA GLN A 76 -2.13 -17.39 -7.05
C GLN A 76 -2.45 -17.02 -5.59
N SER A 77 -2.28 -17.98 -4.66
CA SER A 77 -2.52 -17.74 -3.23
C SER A 77 -1.51 -16.75 -2.64
N LEU A 78 -0.23 -16.83 -3.02
CA LEU A 78 0.80 -15.88 -2.57
C LEU A 78 0.50 -14.45 -3.07
N ILE A 79 0.10 -14.32 -4.33
CA ILE A 79 -0.31 -13.04 -4.93
C ILE A 79 -1.51 -12.47 -4.18
N ALA A 80 -2.57 -13.26 -3.98
CA ALA A 80 -3.78 -12.83 -3.29
C ALA A 80 -3.50 -12.39 -1.84
N ALA A 81 -2.70 -13.16 -1.10
CA ALA A 81 -2.32 -12.82 0.27
C ALA A 81 -1.49 -11.51 0.33
N THR A 82 -0.60 -11.31 -0.63
CA THR A 82 0.22 -10.09 -0.72
C THR A 82 -0.63 -8.86 -1.04
N ILE A 83 -1.59 -8.97 -1.97
CA ILE A 83 -2.54 -7.88 -2.27
C ILE A 83 -3.37 -7.54 -1.04
N ALA A 84 -3.92 -8.55 -0.35
CA ALA A 84 -4.69 -8.34 0.88
C ALA A 84 -3.86 -7.63 1.95
N ARG A 85 -2.59 -8.05 2.14
CA ARG A 85 -1.67 -7.38 3.06
C ARG A 85 -1.36 -5.94 2.64
N ALA A 86 -1.08 -5.71 1.36
CA ALA A 86 -0.76 -4.40 0.81
C ALA A 86 -1.91 -3.41 1.03
N ASN A 87 -3.16 -3.84 0.84
CA ASN A 87 -4.33 -2.99 1.04
C ASN A 87 -4.54 -2.54 2.50
N HIS A 88 -3.88 -3.17 3.46
CA HIS A 88 -3.85 -2.76 4.88
C HIS A 88 -2.47 -2.24 5.33
N SER A 89 -1.58 -1.92 4.38
CA SER A 89 -0.21 -1.48 4.63
C SER A 89 0.10 -0.23 3.83
N CYS A 90 0.86 0.69 4.43
CA CYS A 90 1.19 1.98 3.84
C CYS A 90 1.96 1.76 2.54
N GLU A 91 1.49 2.35 1.44
CA GLU A 91 2.12 2.27 0.12
C GLU A 91 3.58 2.73 0.13
N ARG A 92 3.96 3.62 1.06
CA ARG A 92 5.33 4.18 1.18
C ARG A 92 6.26 3.44 2.13
N CYS A 93 5.78 3.06 3.31
CA CYS A 93 6.64 2.57 4.40
C CYS A 93 6.18 1.26 5.03
N GLY A 94 5.08 0.65 4.55
CA GLY A 94 4.63 -0.66 5.02
C GLY A 94 3.95 -0.68 6.38
N ASN A 95 3.97 0.43 7.14
CA ASN A 95 3.20 0.55 8.40
C ASN A 95 1.71 0.30 8.16
N SER A 96 1.01 -0.26 9.15
CA SER A 96 -0.43 -0.50 9.06
C SER A 96 -1.19 0.77 8.65
N SER A 97 -2.12 0.64 7.71
CA SER A 97 -2.95 1.75 7.23
C SER A 97 -4.24 1.24 6.62
N GLU A 98 -5.20 2.14 6.47
CA GLU A 98 -6.45 1.87 5.76
C GLU A 98 -6.57 2.79 4.54
N THR A 99 -7.26 2.32 3.50
CA THR A 99 -7.58 3.17 2.35
C THR A 99 -8.50 4.30 2.77
N GLN A 100 -8.11 5.53 2.44
CA GLN A 100 -8.84 6.72 2.83
C GLN A 100 -8.78 7.79 1.74
N LEU A 101 -9.73 8.72 1.81
CA LEU A 101 -9.78 9.86 0.91
C LEU A 101 -8.91 11.00 1.47
N LEU A 102 -7.76 11.21 0.84
CA LEU A 102 -6.87 12.34 1.10
C LEU A 102 -7.00 13.33 -0.05
N ASP A 103 -7.66 14.46 0.22
CA ASP A 103 -7.79 15.58 -0.73
C ASP A 103 -8.42 15.15 -2.08
N GLY A 104 -9.47 14.32 -2.03
CA GLY A 104 -10.16 13.81 -3.21
C GLY A 104 -9.52 12.59 -3.88
N TRP A 105 -8.37 12.11 -3.37
CA TRP A 105 -7.68 10.93 -3.88
C TRP A 105 -7.74 9.78 -2.88
N TYR A 106 -8.12 8.59 -3.35
CA TYR A 106 -7.98 7.38 -2.55
C TYR A 106 -6.50 7.00 -2.43
N THR A 107 -6.06 6.77 -1.20
CA THR A 107 -4.67 6.41 -0.91
C THR A 107 -4.63 5.52 0.32
N THR A 108 -3.62 4.65 0.40
CA THR A 108 -3.41 3.77 1.54
C THR A 108 -2.09 4.15 2.20
N LEU A 109 -2.16 5.17 3.05
CA LEU A 109 -1.02 5.75 3.76
C LEU A 109 -1.24 5.67 5.27
N CYS A 110 -0.18 5.38 6.02
CA CYS A 110 -0.19 5.53 7.48
C CYS A 110 -0.33 7.01 7.86
N CYS A 111 -0.72 7.31 9.10
CA CYS A 111 -0.96 8.69 9.57
C CYS A 111 0.27 9.60 9.41
N TRP A 112 1.48 9.04 9.50
CA TRP A 112 2.73 9.75 9.27
C TRP A 112 2.88 10.20 7.83
N CYS A 113 2.85 9.25 6.89
CA CYS A 113 3.02 9.54 5.47
C CYS A 113 1.84 10.36 4.92
N ALA A 114 0.62 10.11 5.41
CA ALA A 114 -0.55 10.86 5.04
C ALA A 114 -0.43 12.33 5.46
N HIS A 115 0.07 12.61 6.67
CA HIS A 115 0.36 13.98 7.09
C HIS A 115 1.50 14.63 6.29
N ASP A 116 2.55 13.89 5.92
CA ASP A 116 3.61 14.42 5.06
C ASP A 116 3.03 14.90 3.72
N VAL A 117 2.25 14.04 3.05
CA VAL A 117 1.57 14.38 1.79
C VAL A 117 0.63 15.55 1.96
N ALA A 118 -0.19 15.53 3.01
CA ALA A 118 -1.17 16.56 3.28
C ALA A 118 -0.52 17.92 3.59
N SER A 119 0.55 17.94 4.39
CA SER A 119 1.25 19.18 4.76
C SER A 119 1.94 19.85 3.57
N LYS A 120 2.39 19.07 2.58
CA LYS A 120 2.94 19.58 1.32
C LYS A 120 1.88 20.19 0.40
N ARG A 121 0.63 19.71 0.47
CA ARG A 121 -0.48 20.19 -0.36
C ARG A 121 -1.21 21.38 0.25
N HIS A 122 -1.38 21.37 1.58
CA HIS A 122 -2.16 22.36 2.34
C HIS A 122 -1.45 22.69 3.67
N PRO A 123 -0.38 23.50 3.66
CA PRO A 123 0.43 23.76 4.86
C PRO A 123 -0.36 24.46 5.98
N GLU A 124 -1.39 25.24 5.64
CA GLU A 124 -2.23 25.97 6.59
C GLU A 124 -3.43 25.18 7.17
N ARG A 125 -3.67 23.94 6.73
CA ARG A 125 -4.81 23.13 7.19
C ARG A 125 -4.40 22.09 8.23
N HIS A 126 -5.06 22.08 9.38
CA HIS A 126 -4.88 21.02 10.40
C HIS A 126 -5.87 19.86 10.24
N ARG A 127 -7.00 20.09 9.56
CA ARG A 127 -7.99 19.06 9.23
C ARG A 127 -7.81 18.62 7.78
N LEU A 128 -7.16 17.48 7.62
CA LEU A 128 -6.58 17.07 6.34
C LEU A 128 -7.34 15.91 5.67
N PHE A 129 -8.23 15.24 6.42
CA PHE A 129 -8.96 14.06 5.96
C PHE A 129 -10.48 14.29 6.05
N GLY A 130 -11.25 13.84 5.05
CA GLY A 130 -12.72 13.98 4.96
C GLY A 130 -13.36 12.72 4.36
N VAL A 131 -14.61 12.32 4.63
CA VAL A 131 -15.86 13.09 4.73
C VAL A 131 -16.70 12.72 5.97
N ARG A 132 -17.46 13.69 6.50
CA ARG A 132 -18.55 13.59 7.49
C ARG A 132 -19.18 12.19 7.64
N LYS A 133 -18.73 11.43 8.64
CA LYS A 133 -19.64 10.66 9.49
C LYS A 133 -19.22 10.95 10.91
N MET A 134 -20.13 11.43 11.75
CA MET A 134 -19.87 11.64 13.17
C MET A 134 -19.06 10.45 13.71
N PRO A 135 -17.99 10.67 14.50
CA PRO A 135 -17.30 9.58 15.15
C PRO A 135 -18.34 8.86 16.01
N VAL A 136 -18.78 7.69 15.55
CA VAL A 136 -19.52 6.78 16.41
C VAL A 136 -18.52 6.38 17.48
N ARG A 137 -18.87 6.53 18.76
CA ARG A 137 -18.05 6.07 19.88
C ARG A 137 -17.53 4.66 19.56
N GLY A 138 -16.20 4.48 19.54
CA GLY A 138 -15.55 3.23 19.13
C GLY A 138 -14.91 3.22 17.73
N ARG A 139 -14.93 4.33 16.98
CA ARG A 139 -14.24 4.43 15.68
C ARG A 139 -12.76 4.78 15.84
N LEU A 140 -11.90 4.10 15.08
CA LEU A 140 -10.46 4.36 14.91
C LEU A 140 -10.16 5.68 14.16
N THR A 141 -10.93 6.75 14.43
CA THR A 141 -10.82 8.04 13.73
C THR A 141 -10.19 9.09 14.64
N CYS A 142 -9.11 9.71 14.19
CA CYS A 142 -8.43 10.81 14.88
C CYS A 142 -9.38 11.99 15.08
N SER A 143 -9.52 12.45 16.32
CA SER A 143 -10.38 13.58 16.69
C SER A 143 -9.95 14.93 16.08
N VAL A 144 -8.68 15.06 15.74
CA VAL A 144 -8.09 16.30 15.20
C VAL A 144 -8.10 16.31 13.68
N CYS A 145 -7.27 15.47 13.05
CA CYS A 145 -7.08 15.51 11.60
C CYS A 145 -8.15 14.72 10.83
N GLY A 146 -8.86 13.79 11.48
CA GLY A 146 -9.84 12.90 10.84
C GLY A 146 -9.27 11.60 10.25
N TYR A 147 -7.97 11.33 10.41
CA TYR A 147 -7.33 10.10 9.94
C TYR A 147 -8.03 8.84 10.50
N PHE A 148 -8.24 7.81 9.68
CA PHE A 148 -8.84 6.54 10.11
C PHE A 148 -7.82 5.39 10.09
N GLY A 149 -7.77 4.60 11.17
CA GLY A 149 -7.03 3.33 11.25
C GLY A 149 -5.89 3.30 12.27
N GLN A 150 -5.31 4.45 12.62
CA GLN A 150 -4.21 4.54 13.58
C GLN A 150 -4.55 5.56 14.67
N LEU A 151 -4.70 5.07 15.90
CA LEU A 151 -4.86 5.89 17.09
C LEU A 151 -3.73 5.60 18.07
N ASP A 152 -3.24 6.64 18.72
CA ASP A 152 -2.35 6.50 19.85
C ASP A 152 -3.19 6.08 21.07
N ARG A 153 -2.93 4.89 21.61
CA ARG A 153 -3.68 4.35 22.75
C ARG A 153 -3.33 5.04 24.07
N THR A 154 -2.23 5.79 24.11
CA THR A 154 -1.82 6.58 25.28
C THR A 154 -2.49 7.96 25.30
N ASP A 155 -3.11 8.37 24.18
CA ASP A 155 -3.79 9.66 24.07
C ASP A 155 -5.28 9.55 24.37
N GLU A 156 -5.70 10.14 25.48
CA GLU A 156 -7.11 10.17 25.90
C GLU A 156 -8.02 10.97 24.94
N ARG A 157 -7.44 11.84 24.12
CA ARG A 157 -8.17 12.65 23.13
C ARG A 157 -8.49 11.89 21.85
N GLY A 158 -8.03 10.64 21.71
CA GLY A 158 -8.28 9.81 20.54
C GLY A 158 -7.64 10.38 19.27
N ARG A 159 -6.40 10.86 19.37
CA ARG A 159 -5.61 11.36 18.25
C ARG A 159 -4.78 10.23 17.61
N CYS A 160 -4.48 10.39 16.32
CA CYS A 160 -3.48 9.53 15.68
C CYS A 160 -2.07 9.86 16.19
N PRO A 161 -1.12 8.91 16.14
CA PRO A 161 0.26 9.11 16.60
C PRO A 161 0.91 10.38 16.03
N ALA A 162 0.61 10.69 14.77
CA ALA A 162 1.16 11.86 14.11
C ALA A 162 0.59 13.20 14.59
N CYS A 163 -0.68 13.24 15.04
CA CYS A 163 -1.21 14.44 15.71
C CYS A 163 -0.64 14.58 17.12
N VAL A 164 -0.47 13.46 17.85
CA VAL A 164 0.13 13.46 19.19
C VAL A 164 1.56 14.02 19.14
N GLN A 165 2.41 13.52 18.23
CA GLN A 165 3.78 14.00 18.11
C GLN A 165 3.88 15.48 17.71
N LYS A 166 2.94 15.97 16.88
CA LYS A 166 2.89 17.38 16.47
C LYS A 166 2.31 18.31 17.54
N GLY A 167 1.77 17.78 18.64
CA GLY A 167 1.09 18.58 19.67
C GLY A 167 -0.23 19.20 19.21
N TRP A 168 -0.85 18.67 18.16
CA TRP A 168 -2.13 19.16 17.61
C TRP A 168 -3.35 18.68 18.40
#